data_AF-A0A946N0Y6-F1
#
_entry.id   AF-A0A946N0Y6-F1
#
_cell.length_a   1.000
_cell.length_b   1.000
_cell.length_c   1.000
_cell.angle_alpha   90.00
_cell.angle_beta   90.00
_cell.angle_gamma   90.00
#
_symmetry.space_group_name_H-M   'P 1'
#
loop_
_entity.id
_entity.type
_entity.pdbx_description
1 polymer ?
#
loop_
_entity_poly.entity_id
_entity_poly.type
_entity_poly.pdbx_seq_one_letter_code
_entity_poly.pdbx_strand_id
1 'polypeptide(L)' 'YASRTIDLDLIYCRNEIIDSPTLQLPHPRAAERAFVLEPLAELWPELVLPGQHSSVAALLRAL' A
#
# COMPACT_ATOMS: atom_id res chain seq x y z
N TYR A 1 -5.34 19.54 -7.75
CA TYR A 1 -5.48 18.20 -8.37
C TYR A 1 -5.71 18.43 -9.85
N ALA A 2 -4.95 17.76 -10.72
CA ALA A 2 -5.14 17.86 -12.17
C ALA A 2 -5.43 16.46 -12.70
N SER A 3 -6.32 16.35 -13.69
CA SER A 3 -6.60 15.07 -14.34
C SER A 3 -5.32 14.54 -14.98
N ARG A 4 -4.98 13.29 -14.68
CA ARG A 4 -3.91 12.54 -15.33
C ARG A 4 -4.55 11.43 -16.14
N THR A 5 -3.99 11.10 -17.31
CA THR A 5 -4.45 9.93 -18.08
C THR A 5 -4.22 8.63 -17.30
N ILE A 6 -3.12 8.56 -16.55
CA ILE A 6 -2.77 7.43 -15.68
C ILE A 6 -1.88 7.93 -14.53
N ASP A 7 -1.97 7.26 -13.39
CA ASP A 7 -1.09 7.45 -12.23
C ASP A 7 -0.58 6.07 -11.80
N LEU A 8 0.73 5.96 -11.52
CA LEU A 8 1.37 4.70 -11.15
C LEU A 8 2.13 4.88 -9.84
N ASP A 9 1.66 4.22 -8.79
CA ASP A 9 2.29 4.22 -7.47
C ASP A 9 2.94 2.85 -7.20
N LEU A 10 4.20 2.84 -6.74
CA LEU A 10 4.84 1.62 -6.24
C LEU A 10 4.43 1.40 -4.77
N ILE A 11 3.61 0.38 -4.51
CA ILE A 11 3.08 0.11 -3.16
C ILE A 11 4.11 -0.55 -2.24
N TYR A 12 4.77 -1.60 -2.71
CA TYR A 12 5.84 -2.28 -1.97
C TYR A 12 6.72 -3.08 -2.92
N CYS A 13 7.92 -3.44 -2.47
CA CYS A 13 8.81 -4.35 -3.20
C CYS A 13 9.47 -5.31 -2.21
N ARG A 14 9.01 -6.56 -2.18
CA ARG A 14 9.51 -7.59 -1.25
C ARG A 14 9.54 -7.08 0.19
N ASN A 15 10.72 -7.04 0.81
CA ASN A 15 10.97 -6.58 2.17
C ASN A 15 11.73 -5.24 2.21
N GLU A 16 11.82 -4.54 1.08
CA GLU A 16 12.52 -3.25 0.98
C GLU A 16 11.79 -2.19 1.81
N ILE A 17 12.57 -1.49 2.64
CA ILE A 17 12.14 -0.29 3.35
C ILE A 17 13.02 0.84 2.85
N ILE A 18 12.42 1.80 2.16
CA ILE A 18 13.13 2.93 1.56
C ILE A 18 12.52 4.20 2.13
N ASP A 19 13.34 5.06 2.72
CA ASP A 19 12.95 6.41 3.11
C ASP A 19 13.93 7.40 2.49
N SER A 20 13.52 7.99 1.38
CA SER A 20 14.33 8.95 0.63
C SER A 20 13.45 10.07 0.06
N PRO A 21 14.04 11.21 -0.33
CA PRO A 21 13.29 12.31 -0.92
C PRO A 21 12.54 11.96 -2.21
N THR A 22 12.96 10.91 -2.93
CA THR A 22 12.42 10.53 -4.24
C THR A 22 11.58 9.26 -4.23
N LEU A 23 11.71 8.43 -3.20
CA LEU A 23 10.98 7.16 -3.07
C LEU A 23 10.79 6.80 -1.60
N GLN A 24 9.56 6.47 -1.25
CA GLN A 24 9.19 5.90 0.05
C GLN A 24 8.53 4.54 -0.15
N LEU A 25 9.08 3.49 0.47
CA LEU A 25 8.53 2.14 0.46
C LEU A 25 8.46 1.52 1.86
N PRO A 26 7.36 0.81 2.18
CA PRO A 26 6.11 0.75 1.42
C PRO A 26 5.47 2.13 1.26
N HIS A 27 4.62 2.30 0.23
CA HIS A 27 4.00 3.59 -0.04
C HIS A 27 3.31 4.09 1.25
N PRO A 28 3.64 5.32 1.71
CA PRO A 28 3.37 5.75 3.09
C PRO A 28 1.89 5.75 3.45
N ARG A 29 1.01 5.91 2.45
CA ARG A 29 -0.44 5.98 2.61
C ARG A 29 -1.18 4.73 2.12
N ALA A 30 -0.47 3.64 1.83
CA ALA A 30 -1.09 2.41 1.33
C ALA A 30 -2.11 1.85 2.33
N ALA A 31 -1.76 1.86 3.62
CA ALA A 31 -2.61 1.35 4.71
C ALA A 31 -3.86 2.19 5.00
N GLU A 32 -3.98 3.39 4.41
CA GLU A 32 -5.08 4.34 4.65
C GLU A 32 -6.09 4.39 3.50
N ARG A 33 -5.85 3.64 2.41
CA ARG A 33 -6.57 3.81 1.14
C ARG A 33 -7.28 2.52 0.76
N ALA A 34 -8.62 2.54 0.82
CA ALA A 34 -9.45 1.40 0.44
C ALA A 34 -9.13 0.93 -0.99
N PHE A 35 -9.00 1.84 -1.97
CA PHE A 35 -8.67 1.46 -3.35
C PHE A 35 -7.28 0.83 -3.55
N VAL A 36 -6.39 0.90 -2.55
CA VAL A 36 -5.12 0.16 -2.52
C VAL A 36 -5.30 -1.17 -1.80
N LEU A 37 -6.01 -1.16 -0.66
CA LEU A 37 -6.17 -2.35 0.18
C LEU A 37 -7.17 -3.37 -0.39
N GLU A 38 -8.27 -2.94 -1.00
CA GLU A 38 -9.29 -3.80 -1.62
C GLU A 38 -8.70 -4.79 -2.63
N PRO A 39 -7.99 -4.37 -3.69
CA PRO A 39 -7.42 -5.30 -4.66
C PRO A 39 -6.32 -6.18 -4.04
N LEU A 40 -5.56 -5.67 -3.07
CA LEU A 40 -4.57 -6.47 -2.36
C LEU A 40 -5.21 -7.54 -1.48
N ALA A 41 -6.32 -7.22 -0.80
CA ALA A 41 -7.03 -8.16 0.06
C ALA A 41 -7.77 -9.24 -0.74
N GLU A 42 -8.21 -8.93 -1.97
CA GLU A 42 -8.79 -9.92 -2.89
C GLU A 42 -7.76 -10.97 -3.31
N LEU A 43 -6.53 -10.54 -3.63
CA LEU A 43 -5.47 -11.44 -4.12
C LEU A 43 -4.66 -12.10 -3.00
N TRP A 44 -4.33 -11.34 -1.95
CA TRP A 44 -3.45 -11.73 -0.86
C TRP A 44 -3.93 -11.19 0.50
N PRO A 45 -5.04 -11.71 1.06
CA PRO A 45 -5.66 -11.18 2.28
C PRO A 45 -4.73 -11.17 3.50
N GLU A 46 -3.81 -12.14 3.57
CA GLU A 46 -2.85 -12.31 4.66
C GLU A 46 -1.55 -11.52 4.47
N LEU A 47 -1.41 -10.75 3.38
CA LEU A 47 -0.22 -9.93 3.14
C LEU A 47 -0.07 -8.90 4.27
N VAL A 48 1.09 -8.88 4.92
CA VAL A 48 1.50 -7.81 5.84
C VAL A 48 2.57 -6.99 5.13
N LEU A 49 2.27 -5.73 4.83
CA LEU A 49 3.26 -4.82 4.23
C LEU A 49 4.41 -4.56 5.22
N PRO A 50 5.67 -4.42 4.75
CA PRO A 50 6.79 -4.08 5.62
C PRO A 50 6.49 -2.87 6.54
N GLY A 51 6.72 -3.01 7.83
CA GLY A 51 6.43 -1.95 8.82
C GLY A 51 4.97 -1.87 9.28
N GLN A 52 4.05 -2.68 8.73
CA GLN A 52 2.69 -2.83 9.27
C GLN A 52 2.61 -3.99 10.26
N HIS A 53 1.64 -3.89 11.18
CA HIS A 53 1.39 -4.93 12.19
C HIS A 53 0.13 -5.76 11.90
N SER A 54 -0.63 -5.40 10.87
CA SER A 54 -1.88 -6.04 10.47
C SER A 54 -1.83 -6.43 8.99
N SER A 55 -2.56 -7.48 8.63
CA SER A 55 -2.70 -7.88 7.23
C SER A 55 -3.52 -6.85 6.44
N VAL A 56 -3.36 -6.82 5.12
CA VAL A 56 -4.13 -5.91 4.24
C VAL A 56 -5.64 -6.11 4.41
N ALA A 57 -6.12 -7.34 4.65
CA ALA A 57 -7.53 -7.59 4.93
C ALA A 57 -7.97 -7.04 6.29
N ALA A 58 -7.11 -7.12 7.32
CA ALA A 58 -7.38 -6.54 8.62
C ALA A 58 -7.38 -5.01 8.59
N LEU A 59 -6.43 -4.41 7.87
CA LEU A 59 -6.38 -2.97 7.63
C LEU A 59 -7.62 -2.48 6.88
N LEU A 60 -8.03 -3.19 5.82
CA LEU A 60 -9.24 -2.84 5.06
C LEU A 60 -10.51 -2.87 5.92
N ARG A 61 -10.65 -3.87 6.80
CA ARG A 61 -11.78 -3.93 7.74
C ARG A 61 -11.78 -2.81 8.78
N ALA A 62 -10.64 -2.17 9.01
CA ALA A 62 -10.46 -1.12 10.00
C ALA A 62 -10.51 0.30 9.40
N LEU A 63 -10.59 0.43 8.07
CA LEU A 63 -10.87 1.68 7.37
C LEU A 63 -12.34 2.09 7.52
#